data_AF-A0A2X0VX16-F1
#
_entry.id   AF-A0A2X0VX16-F1
#
_cell.length_a   1.000
_cell.length_b   1.000
_cell.length_c   1.000
_cell.angle_alpha   90.00
_cell.angle_beta   90.00
_cell.angle_gamma   90.00
#
_symmetry.space_group_name_H-M   'P 1'
#
loop_
_entity.id
_entity.type
_entity.pdbx_description
1 polymer ?
#
loop_
_entity_poly.entity_id
_entity_poly.type
_entity_poly.pdbx_seq_one_letter_code
_entity_poly.pdbx_strand_id
1 'polypeptide(L)'
;MYELGVVLPRDLSPQRMIKKALAYKEQMLLEQGADSEAFIFFDISLQTYIAQIEHCVKIIDGLDKQIEELSRKNTTCQLLRTIPGVGYIIAMMLYIAGFDISNFKNAKHFAGYCGIAPHVEGSGGTATNLGVRHFGTELWQACST
;
A
#
# COMPACT_ATOMS: atom_id res chain seq x y z
N MET A 1 3.20 -1.29 -0.12
CA MET A 1 2.24 -2.41 -0.23
C MET A 1 0.85 -1.85 -0.06
N TYR A 2 0.07 -1.82 -1.15
CA TYR A 2 -1.14 -1.02 -1.30
C TYR A 2 -2.32 -1.81 -1.90
N GLU A 3 -2.46 -3.10 -1.59
CA GLU A 3 -3.40 -3.98 -2.32
C GLU A 3 -4.87 -3.91 -1.88
N LEU A 4 -5.21 -3.30 -0.73
CA LEU A 4 -6.60 -3.32 -0.20
C LEU A 4 -7.04 -2.00 0.45
N GLY A 5 -6.41 -0.87 0.12
CA GLY A 5 -6.72 0.42 0.76
C GLY A 5 -6.26 0.53 2.23
N VAL A 6 -5.71 -0.55 2.80
CA VAL A 6 -4.94 -0.51 4.06
C VAL A 6 -3.57 0.02 3.74
N VAL A 7 -3.36 1.31 4.01
CA VAL A 7 -2.03 1.91 3.99
C VAL A 7 -1.29 1.37 5.22
N LEU A 8 -0.31 0.50 5.00
CA LEU A 8 0.65 0.18 6.05
C LEU A 8 1.33 1.49 6.46
N PRO A 9 1.20 1.90 7.73
CA PRO A 9 1.83 3.14 8.17
C PRO A 9 3.34 3.03 7.96
N ARG A 10 3.99 4.18 7.68
CA ARG A 10 5.38 4.21 7.15
C ARG A 10 6.39 3.51 8.07
N ASP A 11 6.08 3.34 9.34
CA ASP A 11 6.84 2.63 10.36
C ASP A 11 6.75 1.10 10.27
N LEU A 12 5.80 0.56 9.50
CA LEU A 12 5.54 -0.87 9.24
C LEU A 12 5.96 -1.33 7.83
N SER A 13 6.86 -0.62 7.14
CA SER A 13 7.39 -1.14 5.87
C SER A 13 8.16 -2.45 6.09
N PRO A 14 8.07 -3.45 5.19
CA PRO A 14 8.76 -4.73 5.36
C PRO A 14 10.25 -4.56 5.66
N GLN A 15 10.92 -3.64 4.95
CA GLN A 15 12.33 -3.31 5.14
C GLN A 15 12.62 -2.75 6.54
N ARG A 16 11.75 -1.88 7.07
CA ARG A 16 11.91 -1.33 8.44
C ARG A 16 11.60 -2.38 9.50
N MET A 17 10.62 -3.25 9.26
CA MET A 17 10.31 -4.37 10.16
C MET A 17 11.49 -5.34 10.25
N ILE A 18 12.06 -5.73 9.10
CA ILE A 18 13.27 -6.56 9.04
C ILE A 18 14.43 -5.86 9.75
N LYS A 19 14.68 -4.57 9.47
CA LYS A 19 15.74 -3.81 10.14
C LYS A 19 15.58 -3.77 11.67
N LYS A 20 14.35 -3.54 12.16
CA LYS A 20 14.06 -3.59 13.61
C LYS A 20 14.31 -4.99 14.17
N ALA A 21 13.86 -6.03 13.48
CA ALA A 21 14.03 -7.41 13.93
C ALA A 21 15.50 -7.84 13.98
N LEU A 22 16.32 -7.40 13.03
CA LEU A 22 17.77 -7.60 13.04
C LEU A 22 18.43 -6.87 14.21
N ALA A 23 18.02 -5.65 14.52
CA ALA A 23 18.51 -4.93 15.70
C ALA A 23 18.16 -5.67 17.02
N TYR A 24 16.96 -6.24 17.12
CA TYR A 24 16.59 -7.09 18.27
C TYR A 24 17.44 -8.37 18.34
N LYS A 25 17.76 -8.99 17.19
CA LYS A 25 18.68 -10.15 17.14
C LYS A 25 20.06 -9.79 17.70
N GLU A 26 20.62 -8.65 17.29
CA GLU A 26 21.93 -8.19 17.78
C GLU A 26 21.92 -7.97 19.29
N GLN A 27 20.86 -7.36 19.83
CA GLN A 27 20.70 -7.19 21.28
C GLN A 27 20.64 -8.54 22.00
N MET A 28 19.82 -9.46 21.50
CA MET A 28 19.66 -10.78 22.11
C MET A 28 20.94 -11.62 22.05
N LEU A 29 21.73 -11.46 20.98
CA LEU A 29 23.04 -12.09 20.85
C LEU A 29 24.01 -11.64 21.95
N LEU A 30 23.99 -10.34 22.30
CA LEU A 30 24.83 -9.79 23.37
C LEU A 30 24.40 -10.27 24.76
N GLU A 31 23.10 -10.50 24.97
CA GLU A 31 22.56 -10.93 26.27
C GLU A 31 22.71 -12.44 26.53
N GLN A 32 22.45 -13.27 25.51
CA GLN A 32 22.40 -14.73 25.63
C GLN A 32 23.69 -15.44 25.17
N GLY A 33 24.49 -14.79 24.33
CA GLY A 33 25.63 -15.41 23.65
C GLY A 33 25.21 -16.31 22.47
N ALA A 34 26.11 -16.47 21.50
CA ALA A 34 25.80 -17.18 20.25
C ALA A 34 25.53 -18.69 20.46
N ASP A 35 26.13 -19.27 21.49
CA ASP A 35 26.07 -20.71 21.78
C ASP A 35 24.83 -21.10 22.61
N SER A 36 24.02 -20.12 23.02
CA SER A 36 22.78 -20.38 23.75
C SER A 36 21.74 -21.01 22.82
N GLU A 37 21.16 -22.15 23.24
CA GLU A 37 20.10 -22.83 22.48
C GLU A 37 18.90 -21.90 22.20
N ALA A 38 18.58 -21.00 23.14
CA ALA A 38 17.52 -20.02 22.98
C ALA A 38 17.82 -19.02 21.86
N PHE A 39 19.08 -18.57 21.74
CA PHE A 39 19.52 -17.69 20.67
C PHE A 39 19.47 -18.40 19.31
N ILE A 40 19.96 -19.64 19.24
CA ILE A 40 19.96 -20.44 18.01
C ILE A 40 18.53 -20.67 17.51
N PHE A 41 17.62 -21.10 18.39
CA PHE A 41 16.21 -21.32 18.03
C PHE A 41 15.54 -20.04 17.54
N PHE A 42 15.76 -18.92 18.24
CA PHE A 42 15.25 -17.62 17.85
C PHE A 42 15.81 -17.18 16.49
N ASP A 43 17.12 -17.31 16.26
CA ASP A 43 17.73 -16.89 15.00
C ASP A 43 17.19 -17.70 13.81
N ILE A 44 17.11 -19.02 13.93
CA ILE A 44 16.53 -19.88 12.88
C ILE A 44 15.10 -19.46 12.55
N SER A 45 14.29 -19.24 13.59
CA SER A 45 12.90 -18.79 13.44
C SER A 45 12.84 -17.42 12.76
N LEU A 46 13.67 -16.48 13.20
CA LEU A 46 13.72 -15.13 12.67
C LEU A 46 14.14 -15.09 11.19
N GLN A 47 15.19 -15.82 10.82
CA GLN A 47 15.62 -15.94 9.42
C GLN A 47 14.50 -16.51 8.55
N THR A 48 13.77 -17.51 9.05
CA THR A 48 12.64 -18.10 8.33
C THR A 48 11.54 -17.07 8.05
N TYR A 49 11.15 -16.28 9.05
CA TYR A 49 10.14 -15.23 8.88
C TYR A 49 10.60 -14.11 7.95
N ILE A 50 11.87 -13.69 8.05
CA ILE A 50 12.44 -12.68 7.14
C ILE A 50 12.36 -13.18 5.69
N ALA A 51 12.80 -14.42 5.43
CA ALA A 51 12.76 -15.02 4.11
C ALA A 51 11.33 -15.12 3.54
N GLN A 52 10.35 -15.46 4.39
CA GLN A 52 8.93 -15.47 3.99
C GLN A 52 8.42 -14.07 3.61
N ILE A 53 8.75 -13.04 4.40
CA ILE A 53 8.38 -11.66 4.11
C ILE A 53 8.99 -11.22 2.77
N GLU A 54 10.27 -11.47 2.56
CA GLU A 54 10.96 -11.11 1.32
C GLU A 54 10.36 -11.83 0.10
N HIS A 55 10.01 -13.10 0.26
CA HIS A 55 9.35 -13.86 -0.79
C HIS A 55 7.97 -13.28 -1.14
N CYS A 56 7.15 -12.94 -0.14
CA CYS A 56 5.87 -12.29 -0.36
C CYS A 56 6.02 -10.93 -1.05
N VAL A 57 7.01 -10.12 -0.66
CA VAL A 57 7.33 -8.85 -1.33
C VAL A 57 7.64 -9.08 -2.81
N LYS A 58 8.50 -10.05 -3.14
CA LYS A 58 8.84 -10.37 -4.53
C LYS A 58 7.64 -10.83 -5.35
N ILE A 59 6.75 -11.64 -4.78
CA ILE A 59 5.52 -12.06 -5.45
C ILE A 59 4.65 -10.84 -5.75
N ILE A 60 4.43 -9.98 -4.76
CA ILE A 60 3.60 -8.78 -4.92
C ILE A 60 4.18 -7.87 -6.01
N ASP A 61 5.48 -7.58 -5.97
CA ASP A 61 6.14 -6.75 -6.99
C ASP A 61 6.04 -7.37 -8.40
N GLY A 62 6.07 -8.71 -8.49
CA GLY A 62 5.88 -9.44 -9.74
C GLY A 62 4.45 -9.36 -10.27
N LEU A 63 3.46 -9.39 -9.38
CA LEU A 63 2.04 -9.23 -9.73
C LEU A 63 1.74 -7.79 -10.14
N ASP A 64 2.28 -6.81 -9.41
CA ASP A 64 2.16 -5.39 -9.72
C ASP A 64 2.58 -5.07 -11.16
N LYS A 65 3.74 -5.59 -11.58
CA LYS A 65 4.25 -5.42 -12.95
C LYS A 65 3.32 -6.05 -14.00
N GLN A 66 2.80 -7.23 -13.73
CA GLN A 66 1.87 -7.90 -14.64
C GLN A 66 0.55 -7.12 -14.77
N ILE A 67 0.00 -6.64 -13.65
CA ILE A 67 -1.22 -5.82 -13.64
C ILE A 67 -0.98 -4.51 -14.38
N GLU A 68 0.18 -3.87 -14.18
CA GLU A 68 0.52 -2.65 -14.90
C GLU A 68 0.61 -2.89 -16.41
N GLU A 69 1.23 -3.98 -16.85
CA GLU A 69 1.32 -4.33 -18.27
C GLU A 69 -0.05 -4.61 -18.89
N LEU A 70 -0.92 -5.36 -18.19
CA LEU A 70 -2.29 -5.62 -18.61
C LEU A 70 -3.10 -4.31 -18.70
N SER A 71 -2.97 -3.44 -17.69
CA SER A 71 -3.59 -2.12 -17.66
C SER A 71 -3.13 -1.25 -18.83
N ARG A 72 -1.84 -1.30 -19.19
CA ARG A 72 -1.28 -0.57 -20.35
C ARG A 72 -1.81 -1.08 -21.69
N LYS A 73 -2.21 -2.34 -21.81
CA LYS A 73 -2.77 -2.91 -23.06
C LYS A 73 -4.27 -2.65 -23.21
N ASN A 74 -4.96 -2.25 -22.16
CA ASN A 74 -6.40 -2.05 -22.13
C ASN A 74 -6.78 -0.57 -22.32
N THR A 75 -7.56 -0.26 -23.36
CA THR A 75 -7.97 1.11 -23.70
C THR A 75 -8.84 1.77 -22.62
N THR A 76 -9.74 1.02 -21.98
CA THR A 76 -10.57 1.51 -20.88
C THR A 76 -9.71 1.85 -19.66
N CYS A 77 -8.75 0.99 -19.31
CA CYS A 77 -7.81 1.26 -18.22
C CYS A 77 -6.93 2.48 -18.51
N GLN A 78 -6.44 2.65 -19.75
CA GLN A 78 -5.71 3.85 -20.16
C GLN A 78 -6.55 5.12 -19.98
N LEU A 79 -7.82 5.09 -20.39
CA LEU A 79 -8.74 6.20 -20.22
C LEU A 79 -8.99 6.52 -18.74
N LEU A 80 -9.25 5.51 -17.91
CA LEU A 80 -9.45 5.68 -16.47
C LEU A 80 -8.23 6.29 -15.78
N ARG A 81 -7.01 5.94 -16.23
CA ARG A 81 -5.76 6.52 -15.70
C ARG A 81 -5.54 7.98 -16.06
N THR A 82 -6.31 8.56 -16.98
CA THR A 82 -6.28 10.01 -17.23
C THR A 82 -6.89 10.81 -16.08
N ILE A 83 -7.67 10.16 -15.23
CA ILE A 83 -8.26 10.78 -14.04
C ILE A 83 -7.16 10.95 -12.98
N PRO A 84 -6.92 12.18 -12.50
CA PRO A 84 -5.92 12.41 -11.44
C PRO A 84 -6.21 11.55 -10.21
N GLY A 85 -5.20 10.78 -9.78
CA GLY A 85 -5.28 9.89 -8.62
C GLY A 85 -5.68 8.44 -8.94
N VAL A 86 -6.03 8.12 -10.19
CA VAL A 86 -6.33 6.75 -10.62
C VAL A 86 -5.08 6.06 -11.15
N GLY A 87 -4.49 5.17 -10.34
CA GLY A 87 -3.36 4.31 -10.72
C GLY A 87 -3.78 3.06 -11.50
N TYR A 88 -2.80 2.28 -11.98
CA TYR A 88 -3.05 1.07 -12.80
C TYR A 88 -3.87 -0.01 -12.05
N ILE A 89 -3.67 -0.17 -10.73
CA ILE A 89 -4.43 -1.10 -9.88
C ILE A 89 -5.90 -0.72 -9.85
N ILE A 90 -6.20 0.54 -9.52
CA ILE A 90 -7.58 1.06 -9.42
C ILE A 90 -8.27 1.01 -10.79
N ALA A 91 -7.57 1.41 -11.86
CA ALA A 91 -8.11 1.34 -13.21
C ALA A 91 -8.46 -0.10 -13.62
N MET A 92 -7.59 -1.07 -13.33
CA MET A 92 -7.85 -2.48 -13.63
C MET A 92 -9.01 -3.03 -12.79
N MET A 93 -9.10 -2.65 -11.51
CA MET A 93 -10.19 -3.04 -10.63
C MET A 93 -11.54 -2.51 -11.13
N LEU A 94 -11.61 -1.23 -11.51
CA LEU A 94 -12.81 -0.63 -12.09
C LEU A 94 -13.21 -1.31 -13.41
N TYR A 95 -12.23 -1.60 -14.26
CA TYR A 95 -12.47 -2.32 -15.51
C TYR A 95 -13.05 -3.73 -15.27
N ILE A 96 -12.45 -4.52 -14.39
CA ILE A 96 -12.92 -5.89 -14.07
C ILE A 96 -14.30 -5.86 -13.41
N ALA A 97 -14.56 -4.87 -12.56
CA ALA A 97 -15.86 -4.71 -11.89
C ALA A 97 -17.00 -4.32 -12.85
N GLY A 98 -16.72 -4.07 -14.14
CA GLY A 98 -17.73 -3.66 -15.12
C GLY A 98 -18.30 -2.27 -14.79
N PHE A 99 -17.46 -1.38 -14.27
CA PHE A 99 -17.88 -0.14 -13.67
C PHE A 99 -18.50 0.86 -14.66
N ASP A 100 -19.72 1.32 -14.36
CA ASP A 100 -20.39 2.41 -15.07
C ASP A 100 -20.39 3.68 -14.21
N ILE A 101 -19.80 4.76 -14.76
CA ILE A 101 -19.70 6.08 -14.13
C ILE A 101 -21.09 6.68 -13.89
N SER A 102 -22.09 6.30 -14.68
CA SER A 102 -23.48 6.74 -14.56
C SER A 102 -24.12 6.38 -13.21
N ASN A 103 -23.55 5.41 -12.48
CA ASN A 103 -23.99 5.04 -11.14
C ASN A 103 -23.65 6.11 -10.07
N PHE A 104 -22.81 7.10 -10.39
CA PHE A 104 -22.39 8.13 -9.45
C PHE A 104 -23.12 9.45 -9.69
N LYS A 105 -23.72 9.98 -8.63
CA LYS A 105 -24.45 11.26 -8.66
C LYS A 105 -23.58 12.43 -9.13
N ASN A 106 -22.28 12.41 -8.84
CA ASN A 106 -21.32 13.41 -9.29
C ASN A 106 -19.87 12.89 -9.15
N ALA A 107 -18.93 13.65 -9.73
CA ALA A 107 -17.49 13.36 -9.67
C ALA A 107 -16.92 13.29 -8.24
N LYS A 108 -17.54 13.98 -7.26
CA LYS A 108 -17.10 13.94 -5.85
C LYS A 108 -17.42 12.60 -5.18
N HIS A 109 -18.59 12.03 -5.46
CA HIS A 109 -18.94 10.68 -4.99
C HIS A 109 -18.04 9.62 -5.62
N PHE A 110 -17.71 9.77 -6.90
CA PHE A 110 -16.74 8.91 -7.58
C PHE A 110 -15.34 9.03 -6.95
N ALA A 111 -14.85 10.25 -6.74
CA ALA A 111 -13.55 10.48 -6.10
C ALA A 111 -13.50 9.93 -4.66
N GLY A 112 -14.61 9.97 -3.92
CA GLY A 112 -14.74 9.32 -2.62
C GLY A 112 -14.65 7.80 -2.69
N TYR A 113 -15.34 7.19 -3.67
CA TYR A 113 -15.28 5.75 -3.93
C TYR A 113 -13.87 5.28 -4.31
N CYS A 114 -13.16 6.05 -5.14
CA CYS A 114 -11.76 5.76 -5.49
C CYS A 114 -10.75 6.11 -4.37
N GLY A 115 -11.19 6.69 -3.24
CA GLY A 115 -10.30 7.12 -2.15
C GLY A 115 -9.39 8.31 -2.49
N ILE A 116 -9.73 9.06 -3.55
CA ILE A 116 -8.99 10.23 -4.07
C ILE A 116 -9.49 11.53 -3.40
N ALA A 117 -10.75 11.57 -2.96
CA ALA A 117 -11.27 12.69 -2.20
C ALA A 117 -10.84 12.61 -0.72
N PRO A 118 -10.52 13.75 -0.07
CA PRO A 118 -10.30 13.78 1.37
C PRO A 118 -11.57 13.33 2.10
N HIS A 119 -11.40 12.41 3.03
CA HIS A 119 -12.48 11.86 3.84
C HIS A 119 -12.92 12.90 4.87
N VAL A 120 -14.21 13.18 4.93
CA VAL A 120 -14.80 14.07 5.94
C VAL A 120 -15.74 13.22 6.80
N GLU A 121 -15.29 12.87 8.00
CA GLU A 121 -16.17 12.38 9.06
C GLU A 121 -16.69 13.57 9.86
N GLY A 122 -18.01 13.65 10.01
CA GLY A 122 -18.69 14.60 10.85
C GLY A 122 -19.89 13.93 11.50
N SER A 123 -19.74 13.45 12.73
CA SER A 123 -20.83 12.88 13.53
C SER A 123 -21.39 13.83 14.59
N GLY A 124 -21.01 15.11 14.59
CA GLY A 124 -21.50 16.08 15.59
C GLY A 124 -20.85 17.46 15.56
N GLY A 125 -21.00 18.22 14.47
CA GLY A 125 -20.71 19.66 14.46
C GLY A 125 -19.25 20.09 14.21
N THR A 126 -18.27 19.19 14.26
CA THR A 126 -16.88 19.47 13.87
C THR A 126 -16.48 18.63 12.66
N ALA A 127 -16.26 19.29 11.52
CA ALA A 127 -15.70 18.66 10.33
C ALA A 127 -14.18 18.60 10.49
N THR A 128 -13.63 17.38 10.60
CA THR A 128 -12.18 17.18 10.64
C THR A 128 -11.73 16.71 9.26
N ASN A 129 -10.92 17.51 8.57
CA ASN A 129 -10.34 17.11 7.28
C ASN A 129 -9.26 16.05 7.53
N LEU A 130 -9.52 14.78 7.19
CA LEU A 130 -8.56 13.67 7.39
C LEU A 130 -7.47 13.59 6.31
N GLY A 131 -7.26 14.68 5.56
CA GLY A 131 -6.33 14.75 4.45
C GLY A 131 -6.72 13.81 3.30
N VAL A 132 -5.92 13.83 2.24
CA VAL A 132 -6.01 12.82 1.17
C VAL A 132 -5.11 11.66 1.58
N ARG A 133 -5.58 10.41 1.48
CA ARG A 133 -4.70 9.24 1.64
C ARG A 133 -3.55 9.38 0.62
N HIS A 134 -2.35 8.90 0.97
CA HIS A 134 -1.08 9.31 0.37
C HIS A 134 -1.00 9.33 -1.18
N PHE A 135 -1.87 8.59 -1.87
CA PHE A 135 -2.10 8.66 -3.32
C PHE A 135 -2.44 10.06 -3.86
N GLY A 136 -3.05 10.93 -3.07
CA GLY A 136 -3.27 12.33 -3.45
C GLY A 136 -2.12 13.26 -3.12
N THR A 137 -1.26 12.93 -2.15
CA THR A 137 -0.19 13.84 -1.71
C THR A 137 0.98 13.95 -2.70
N GLU A 138 1.28 12.92 -3.50
CA GLU A 138 2.26 13.06 -4.58
C GLU A 138 1.75 13.97 -5.70
N LEU A 139 0.43 13.99 -5.95
CA LEU A 139 -0.19 14.83 -6.98
C LEU A 139 -0.36 16.30 -6.55
N TRP A 140 -0.53 16.60 -5.26
CA TRP A 140 -0.57 17.98 -4.77
C TRP A 140 0.79 18.69 -4.91
N GLN A 141 1.92 17.97 -4.81
CA GLN A 141 3.23 18.56 -5.05
C GLN A 141 3.53 18.79 -6.55
N ALA A 142 2.94 18.01 -7.45
CA ALA A 142 3.10 18.18 -8.89
C ALA A 142 2.32 19.39 -9.48
N CYS A 143 1.30 19.89 -8.77
CA CYS A 143 0.51 21.07 -9.19
C CYS A 143 0.96 22.39 -8.52
N SER A 144 2.07 22.40 -7.78
CA SER A 144 2.59 23.59 -7.07
C SER A 144 3.92 24.14 -7.63
N THR A 145 4.23 23.82 -8.89
CA THR A 145 5.25 24.48 -9.73
C THR A 145 4.69 24.67 -11.13
#